data_AF-A0A959GNE0-F1
#
_entry.id   AF-A0A959GNE0-F1
#
_cell.length_a   1.000
_cell.length_b   1.000
_cell.length_c   1.000
_cell.angle_alpha   90.00
_cell.angle_beta   90.00
_cell.angle_gamma   90.00
#
_symmetry.space_group_name_H-M   'P 1'
#
loop_
_entity.id
_entity.type
_entity.pdbx_description
1 polymer ?
#
loop_
_entity_poly.entity_id
_entity_poly.type
_entity_poly.pdbx_seq_one_letter_code
_entity_poly.pdbx_strand_id
1 'polypeptide(L)'
;RFNLNFGGVQGDHARTKYPERGLKFESKIWEFNVVGEWHSIRIRHTEYSSTFPYLFGGAGFFHFNPKTKVDGELVELQPLGTEGQGLPNYSDKYNRMQFNLPFGAGIKVVNRKFTIGFEAGARFLLTDYLDDVSSATVNHRDIFEGNGPLAARLSNPQLGGDEGIDKSYRRGGVARDWYYMMNITLSYNFGQAIHKMMSDPVPCPRFR
;
A
#
# COMPACT_ATOMS: atom_id res chain seq x y z
N ARG A 1 -12.15 13.14 5.04
CA ARG A 1 -11.75 12.06 5.98
C ARG A 1 -10.24 11.93 5.95
N PHE A 2 -9.61 11.74 7.11
CA PHE A 2 -8.18 11.40 7.19
C PHE A 2 -8.05 9.90 7.41
N ASN A 3 -7.17 9.25 6.66
CA ASN A 3 -6.89 7.82 6.78
C ASN A 3 -5.42 7.62 7.10
N LEU A 4 -5.14 6.82 8.13
CA LEU A 4 -3.83 6.28 8.43
C LEU A 4 -3.92 4.76 8.25
N ASN A 5 -3.19 4.18 7.31
CA ASN A 5 -3.16 2.73 7.14
C ASN A 5 -1.74 2.19 7.24
N PHE A 6 -1.63 1.02 7.88
CA PHE A 6 -0.40 0.26 8.04
C PHE A 6 -0.64 -1.14 7.51
N GLY A 7 0.20 -1.59 6.59
CA GLY A 7 0.03 -2.89 5.96
C GLY A 7 1.27 -3.33 5.19
N GLY A 8 1.07 -4.29 4.30
CA GLY A 8 2.12 -4.73 3.39
C GLY A 8 1.55 -5.31 2.11
N VAL A 9 2.36 -5.24 1.06
CA VAL A 9 2.10 -5.87 -0.24
C VAL A 9 3.18 -6.91 -0.47
N GLN A 10 2.80 -8.04 -1.05
CA GLN A 10 3.71 -9.12 -1.40
C GLN A 10 3.50 -9.48 -2.87
N GLY A 11 4.58 -9.80 -3.57
CA GLY A 11 4.54 -10.21 -4.96
C GLY A 11 5.57 -11.30 -5.26
N ASP A 12 5.21 -12.19 -6.18
CA ASP A 12 6.09 -13.27 -6.65
C ASP A 12 6.15 -13.23 -8.18
N HIS A 13 7.27 -12.71 -8.71
CA HIS A 13 7.47 -12.59 -10.15
C HIS A 13 7.56 -13.93 -10.87
N ALA A 14 7.91 -15.02 -10.18
CA ALA A 14 7.96 -16.36 -10.77
C ALA A 14 6.57 -16.86 -11.22
N ARG A 15 5.49 -16.23 -10.73
CA ARG A 15 4.10 -16.54 -11.08
C ARG A 15 3.48 -15.55 -12.07
N THR A 16 4.28 -14.65 -12.62
CA THR A 16 3.84 -13.62 -13.56
C THR A 16 4.22 -13.97 -15.00
N LYS A 17 3.83 -13.12 -15.95
CA LYS A 17 4.19 -13.22 -17.37
C LYS A 17 5.71 -13.12 -17.62
N TYR A 18 6.48 -12.70 -16.62
CA TYR A 18 7.94 -12.50 -16.69
C TYR A 18 8.67 -13.35 -15.63
N PRO A 19 8.57 -14.69 -15.68
CA PRO A 19 9.16 -15.58 -14.68
C PRO A 19 10.68 -15.47 -14.60
N GLU A 20 11.34 -15.00 -15.66
CA GLU A 20 12.77 -14.75 -15.75
C GLU A 20 13.29 -13.77 -14.69
N ARG A 21 12.42 -12.92 -14.14
CA ARG A 21 12.79 -11.97 -13.08
C ARG A 21 12.92 -12.62 -11.72
N GLY A 22 12.18 -13.70 -11.45
CA GLY A 22 12.33 -14.57 -10.27
C GLY A 22 12.23 -13.91 -8.87
N LEU A 23 12.00 -12.60 -8.78
CA LEU A 23 12.08 -11.83 -7.55
C LEU A 23 10.79 -11.97 -6.73
N LYS A 24 10.93 -12.46 -5.51
CA LYS A 24 9.88 -12.41 -4.49
C LYS A 24 10.12 -11.21 -3.61
N PHE A 25 9.14 -10.32 -3.50
CA PHE A 25 9.28 -9.14 -2.66
C PHE A 25 8.12 -9.03 -1.67
N GLU A 26 8.41 -8.38 -0.56
CA GLU A 26 7.48 -7.96 0.46
C GLU A 26 7.79 -6.51 0.81
N SER A 27 6.80 -5.64 0.67
CA SER A 27 6.89 -4.21 0.94
C SER A 27 5.97 -3.84 2.08
N LYS A 28 6.52 -3.33 3.19
CA LYS A 28 5.69 -2.73 4.26
C LYS A 28 5.27 -1.33 3.83
N ILE A 29 3.98 -1.00 3.99
CA ILE A 29 3.38 0.26 3.55
C ILE A 29 2.79 1.00 4.75
N TRP A 30 3.11 2.28 4.83
CA TRP A 30 2.53 3.25 5.76
C TRP A 30 1.91 4.35 4.89
N GLU A 31 0.61 4.59 4.98
CA GLU A 31 -0.07 5.62 4.17
C GLU A 31 -0.80 6.62 5.04
N PHE A 32 -0.71 7.90 4.66
CA PHE A 32 -1.57 8.96 5.15
C PHE A 32 -2.30 9.58 3.96
N ASN A 33 -3.63 9.57 4.03
CA ASN A 33 -4.47 10.04 2.94
C ASN A 33 -5.52 11.03 3.42
N VAL A 34 -5.73 12.08 2.63
CA VAL A 34 -6.87 12.99 2.74
C VAL A 34 -7.85 12.64 1.64
N VAL A 35 -9.05 12.21 2.04
CA VAL A 35 -10.04 11.63 1.13
C VAL A 35 -11.37 12.37 1.26
N GLY A 36 -11.95 12.78 0.14
CA GLY A 36 -13.34 13.22 0.03
C GLY A 36 -14.25 12.01 -0.21
N GLU A 37 -15.41 12.00 0.44
CA GLU A 37 -16.44 10.97 0.25
C GLU A 37 -17.68 11.62 -0.35
N TRP A 38 -18.20 11.03 -1.42
CA TRP A 38 -19.43 11.45 -2.07
C TRP A 38 -20.52 10.40 -1.87
N HIS A 39 -21.57 10.78 -1.15
CA HIS A 39 -22.73 9.94 -0.86
C HIS A 39 -23.93 10.48 -1.63
N SER A 40 -24.30 9.86 -2.75
CA SER A 40 -25.42 10.32 -3.59
C SER A 40 -26.75 9.65 -3.25
N ILE A 41 -26.72 8.46 -2.63
CA ILE A 41 -27.92 7.65 -2.40
C ILE A 41 -28.00 7.27 -0.91
N ARG A 42 -29.22 7.36 -0.35
CA ARG A 42 -29.57 6.76 0.94
C ARG A 42 -30.66 5.73 0.70
N ILE A 43 -30.37 4.46 0.98
CA ILE A 43 -31.34 3.37 0.94
C ILE A 43 -31.82 3.12 2.38
N ARG A 44 -33.09 3.44 2.67
CA ARG A 44 -33.68 3.21 3.99
C ARG A 44 -34.26 1.80 4.04
N HIS A 45 -33.85 1.01 5.04
CA HIS A 45 -34.42 -0.33 5.28
C HIS A 45 -35.46 -0.29 6.39
N THR A 46 -35.18 0.47 7.46
CA THR A 46 -36.10 0.72 8.57
C THR A 46 -36.00 2.18 8.99
N GLU A 47 -36.80 2.62 9.97
CA GLU A 47 -36.70 3.96 10.56
C GLU A 47 -35.28 4.24 11.12
N TYR A 48 -34.56 3.17 11.48
CA TYR A 48 -33.30 3.23 12.21
C TYR A 48 -32.11 2.63 11.48
N SER A 49 -32.34 2.01 10.32
CA SER A 49 -31.30 1.37 9.51
C SER A 49 -31.29 1.96 8.10
N SER A 50 -30.13 2.42 7.67
CA SER A 50 -29.91 2.97 6.33
C SER A 50 -28.58 2.52 5.75
N THR A 51 -28.57 2.29 4.46
CA THR A 51 -27.37 1.98 3.67
C THR A 51 -26.99 3.15 2.80
N PHE A 52 -25.69 3.44 2.77
CA PHE A 52 -25.09 4.55 2.04
C PHE A 52 -23.96 4.00 1.16
N PRO A 53 -24.23 3.72 -0.12
CA PRO A 53 -23.14 3.58 -1.09
C PRO A 53 -22.47 4.95 -1.28
N TYR A 54 -21.16 4.94 -1.46
CA TYR A 54 -20.37 6.14 -1.69
C TYR A 54 -19.18 5.86 -2.59
N LEU A 55 -18.78 6.91 -3.29
CA LEU A 55 -17.49 6.97 -3.95
C LEU A 55 -16.54 7.79 -3.10
N PHE A 56 -15.25 7.51 -3.21
CA PHE A 56 -14.23 8.31 -2.56
C PHE A 56 -13.05 8.54 -3.48
N GLY A 57 -12.39 9.68 -3.28
CA GLY A 57 -11.22 10.09 -4.02
C GLY A 57 -10.40 11.09 -3.21
N GLY A 58 -9.10 11.09 -3.39
CA GLY A 58 -8.24 11.95 -2.60
C GLY A 58 -6.80 11.95 -3.08
N ALA A 59 -5.93 12.43 -2.19
CA ALA A 59 -4.50 12.44 -2.36
C ALA A 59 -3.83 12.17 -1.01
N GLY A 60 -2.63 11.62 -1.06
CA GLY A 60 -1.84 11.37 0.13
C GLY A 60 -0.42 11.00 -0.21
N PHE A 61 0.30 10.62 0.84
CA PHE A 61 1.64 10.08 0.73
C PHE A 61 1.70 8.71 1.38
N PHE A 62 2.55 7.86 0.83
CA PHE A 62 2.82 6.54 1.36
C PHE A 62 4.33 6.33 1.45
N HIS A 63 4.75 5.63 2.48
CA HIS A 63 6.11 5.14 2.63
C HIS A 63 6.11 3.63 2.38
N PHE A 64 6.99 3.15 1.52
CA PHE A 64 7.18 1.74 1.23
C PHE A 64 8.65 1.32 1.36
N ASN A 65 8.89 0.07 1.75
CA ASN A 65 10.24 -0.48 1.85
C ASN A 65 10.25 -1.91 1.30
N PRO A 66 10.61 -2.12 0.03
CA PRO A 66 10.62 -3.42 -0.59
C PRO A 66 11.78 -4.25 -0.07
N LYS A 67 11.47 -5.48 0.33
CA LYS A 67 12.42 -6.46 0.88
C LYS A 67 12.26 -7.79 0.17
N THR A 68 13.33 -8.57 0.10
CA THR A 68 13.29 -9.94 -0.40
C THR A 68 13.90 -10.89 0.62
N LYS A 69 13.55 -12.19 0.53
CA LYS A 69 14.16 -13.23 1.36
C LYS A 69 15.33 -13.86 0.61
N VAL A 70 16.52 -13.73 1.16
CA VAL A 70 17.75 -14.37 0.67
C VAL A 70 18.25 -15.29 1.77
N ASP A 71 18.35 -16.59 1.47
CA ASP A 71 18.90 -17.61 2.39
C ASP A 71 18.24 -17.62 3.79
N GLY A 72 16.96 -17.24 3.87
CA GLY A 72 16.18 -17.18 5.11
C GLY A 72 16.11 -15.79 5.77
N GLU A 73 16.93 -14.84 5.34
CA GLU A 73 16.98 -13.49 5.89
C GLU A 73 16.27 -12.45 5.00
N LEU A 74 15.64 -11.45 5.62
CA LEU A 74 14.99 -10.35 4.92
C LEU A 74 15.99 -9.23 4.61
N VAL A 75 16.30 -9.05 3.33
CA VAL A 75 17.22 -8.02 2.85
C VAL A 75 16.44 -6.87 2.21
N GLU A 76 16.81 -5.62 2.53
CA GLU A 76 16.21 -4.44 1.91
C GLU A 76 16.75 -4.23 0.49
N LEU A 77 15.87 -3.97 -0.46
CA LEU A 77 16.24 -3.86 -1.87
C LEU A 77 16.75 -2.47 -2.26
N GLN A 78 16.10 -1.41 -1.77
CA GLN A 78 16.46 -0.02 -2.09
C GLN A 78 17.92 0.35 -1.76
N PRO A 79 18.54 -0.10 -0.65
CA PRO A 79 19.95 0.18 -0.38
C PRO A 79 20.91 -0.59 -1.28
N LEU A 80 20.51 -1.77 -1.77
CA LEU A 80 21.34 -2.58 -2.66
C LEU A 80 21.43 -2.00 -4.06
N GLY A 81 20.44 -1.23 -4.49
CA GLY A 81 20.45 -0.63 -5.83
C GLY A 81 20.48 -1.69 -6.93
N THR A 82 19.46 -2.56 -6.96
CA THR A 82 19.38 -3.68 -7.91
C THR A 82 19.28 -3.23 -9.38
N GLU A 83 19.10 -1.94 -9.66
CA GLU A 83 19.15 -1.37 -11.01
C GLU A 83 20.41 -0.53 -11.27
N GLY A 84 21.46 -0.73 -10.47
CA GLY A 84 22.65 0.14 -10.49
C GLY A 84 22.43 1.47 -9.77
N GLN A 85 21.37 1.61 -8.99
CA GLN A 85 21.01 2.88 -8.35
C GLN A 85 22.14 3.39 -7.45
N GLY A 86 22.59 4.62 -7.67
CA GLY A 86 23.71 5.24 -6.98
C GLY A 86 25.09 4.97 -7.59
N LEU A 87 25.18 4.27 -8.73
CA LEU A 87 26.41 4.13 -9.50
C LEU A 87 26.58 5.25 -10.54
N PRO A 88 27.83 5.56 -10.97
CA PRO A 88 28.06 6.47 -12.09
C PRO A 88 27.33 5.99 -13.36
N ASN A 89 26.65 6.91 -14.06
CA ASN A 89 25.82 6.64 -15.25
C ASN A 89 24.48 5.94 -15.02
N TYR A 90 24.09 5.73 -13.75
CA TYR A 90 22.78 5.19 -13.37
C TYR A 90 21.95 6.25 -12.62
N SER A 91 20.68 5.94 -12.38
CA SER A 91 19.81 6.82 -11.59
C SER A 91 20.19 6.81 -10.10
N ASP A 92 19.81 7.87 -9.39
CA ASP A 92 19.89 7.88 -7.94
C ASP A 92 18.89 6.87 -7.33
N LYS A 93 19.16 6.48 -6.08
CA LYS A 93 18.24 5.63 -5.31
C LYS A 93 16.89 6.34 -5.15
N TYR A 94 15.80 5.62 -5.41
CA TYR A 94 14.46 6.17 -5.28
C TYR A 94 14.12 6.50 -3.82
N ASN A 95 13.23 7.48 -3.66
CA ASN A 95 12.69 7.83 -2.35
C ASN A 95 11.61 6.82 -1.94
N ARG A 96 11.69 6.35 -0.69
CA ARG A 96 10.71 5.44 -0.08
C ARG A 96 9.40 6.16 0.27
N MET A 97 9.42 7.47 0.45
CA MET A 97 8.23 8.29 0.68
C MET A 97 7.76 8.94 -0.62
N GLN A 98 6.54 8.62 -1.03
CA GLN A 98 6.01 9.00 -2.34
C GLN A 98 4.53 9.38 -2.28
N PHE A 99 4.05 10.06 -3.32
CA PHE A 99 2.65 10.45 -3.45
C PHE A 99 1.78 9.33 -4.03
N ASN A 100 0.56 9.21 -3.52
CA ASN A 100 -0.47 8.32 -4.08
C ASN A 100 -1.80 9.06 -4.24
N LEU A 101 -2.60 8.60 -5.19
CA LEU A 101 -3.98 9.06 -5.39
C LEU A 101 -4.93 7.89 -5.09
N PRO A 102 -5.51 7.84 -3.88
CA PRO A 102 -6.48 6.82 -3.52
C PRO A 102 -7.86 7.17 -4.08
N PHE A 103 -8.51 6.19 -4.68
CA PHE A 103 -9.90 6.30 -5.09
C PHE A 103 -10.60 4.95 -5.05
N GLY A 104 -11.93 4.96 -4.95
CA GLY A 104 -12.69 3.74 -4.87
C GLY A 104 -14.15 3.95 -4.51
N ALA A 105 -14.75 2.87 -4.06
CA ALA A 105 -16.14 2.85 -3.66
C ALA A 105 -16.29 2.10 -2.33
N GLY A 106 -17.36 2.41 -1.62
CA GLY A 106 -17.71 1.71 -0.41
C GLY A 106 -19.21 1.69 -0.17
N ILE A 107 -19.60 0.90 0.82
CA ILE A 107 -20.97 0.80 1.31
C ILE A 107 -20.91 0.87 2.83
N LYS A 108 -21.68 1.80 3.42
CA LYS A 108 -21.85 1.92 4.87
C LYS A 108 -23.28 1.55 5.23
N VAL A 109 -23.46 0.57 6.10
CA VAL A 109 -24.73 0.24 6.73
C VAL A 109 -24.72 0.83 8.13
N VAL A 110 -25.60 1.81 8.37
CA VAL A 110 -25.71 2.54 9.63
C VAL A 110 -27.00 2.14 10.31
N ASN A 111 -26.90 1.74 11.57
CA ASN A 111 -28.02 1.50 12.48
C ASN A 111 -27.84 2.37 13.75
N ARG A 112 -28.85 2.42 14.62
CA ARG A 112 -28.83 3.15 15.91
C ARG A 112 -27.58 2.88 16.76
N LYS A 113 -27.12 1.62 16.78
CA LYS A 113 -26.00 1.18 17.64
C LYS A 113 -24.72 0.90 16.87
N PHE A 114 -24.80 0.48 15.62
CA PHE A 114 -23.64 0.02 14.86
C PHE A 114 -23.57 0.68 13.49
N THR A 115 -22.36 0.96 13.04
CA THR A 115 -22.04 1.26 11.64
C THR A 115 -21.08 0.20 11.14
N ILE A 116 -21.45 -0.46 10.05
CA ILE A 116 -20.58 -1.42 9.35
C ILE A 116 -20.26 -0.82 8.00
N GLY A 117 -18.98 -0.70 7.67
CA GLY A 117 -18.49 -0.19 6.40
C GLY A 117 -17.69 -1.24 5.67
N PHE A 118 -17.89 -1.34 4.37
CA PHE A 118 -16.98 -2.02 3.47
C PHE A 118 -16.46 -1.02 2.43
N GLU A 119 -15.17 -1.05 2.16
CA GLU A 119 -14.52 -0.23 1.14
C GLU A 119 -13.62 -1.09 0.28
N ALA A 120 -13.63 -0.82 -1.02
CA ALA A 120 -12.63 -1.30 -1.95
C ALA A 120 -12.10 -0.09 -2.74
N GLY A 121 -10.78 0.04 -2.82
CA GLY A 121 -10.18 1.12 -3.59
C GLY A 121 -8.80 0.79 -4.13
N ALA A 122 -8.45 1.47 -5.21
CA ALA A 122 -7.14 1.44 -5.82
C ALA A 122 -6.32 2.66 -5.35
N ARG A 123 -5.00 2.52 -5.35
CA ARG A 123 -4.05 3.62 -5.18
C ARG A 123 -3.24 3.72 -6.45
N PHE A 124 -3.42 4.82 -7.17
CA PHE A 124 -2.53 5.15 -8.27
C PHE A 124 -1.23 5.70 -7.69
N LEU A 125 -0.10 5.07 -8.03
CA LEU A 125 1.21 5.54 -7.61
C LEU A 125 1.84 6.37 -8.72
N LEU A 126 2.61 7.38 -8.32
CA LEU A 126 3.43 8.17 -9.25
C LEU A 126 4.81 7.54 -9.48
N THR A 127 5.01 6.30 -9.03
CA THR A 127 6.25 5.53 -9.10
C THR A 127 6.05 4.16 -9.72
N ASP A 128 7.16 3.62 -10.18
CA ASP A 128 7.34 2.31 -10.81
C ASP A 128 8.43 1.54 -10.04
N TYR A 129 8.40 1.64 -8.71
CA TYR A 129 9.42 1.08 -7.82
C TYR A 129 8.80 0.33 -6.64
N LEU A 130 7.48 0.10 -6.64
CA LEU A 130 6.79 -0.54 -5.51
C LEU A 130 7.36 -1.94 -5.21
N ASP A 131 7.83 -2.60 -6.26
CA ASP A 131 8.45 -3.92 -6.29
C ASP A 131 9.98 -3.88 -6.53
N ASP A 132 10.60 -2.70 -6.44
CA ASP A 132 12.02 -2.45 -6.74
C ASP A 132 12.42 -2.62 -8.21
N VAL A 133 11.48 -2.67 -9.16
CA VAL A 133 11.76 -2.91 -10.59
C VAL A 133 11.15 -1.82 -11.47
N SER A 134 11.99 -1.09 -12.21
CA SER A 134 11.55 -0.06 -13.17
C SER A 134 12.08 -0.32 -14.59
N SER A 135 11.81 0.60 -15.51
CA SER A 135 12.23 0.57 -16.92
C SER A 135 13.74 0.64 -17.17
N ALA A 136 14.57 0.64 -16.13
CA ALA A 136 16.02 0.79 -16.24
C ALA A 136 16.63 -0.31 -17.12
N THR A 137 17.54 0.12 -18.01
CA THR A 137 18.43 -0.77 -18.75
C THR A 137 19.77 -0.76 -18.03
N VAL A 138 20.22 -1.93 -17.60
CA VAL A 138 21.37 -2.06 -16.70
C VAL A 138 22.34 -3.10 -17.22
N ASN A 139 23.63 -2.89 -16.94
CA ASN A 139 24.66 -3.89 -17.17
C ASN A 139 24.89 -4.71 -15.90
N HIS A 140 24.91 -6.04 -16.04
CA HIS A 140 25.22 -6.95 -14.93
C HIS A 140 26.55 -6.66 -14.26
N ARG A 141 27.58 -6.38 -15.07
CA ARG A 141 28.95 -6.15 -14.63
C ARG A 141 29.05 -4.90 -13.76
N ASP A 142 28.42 -3.81 -14.18
CA ASP A 142 28.44 -2.54 -13.43
C ASP A 142 27.80 -2.71 -12.04
N ILE A 143 26.67 -3.43 -11.96
CA ILE A 143 26.01 -3.72 -10.68
C ILE A 143 26.89 -4.62 -9.82
N PHE A 144 27.51 -5.65 -10.39
CA PHE A 144 28.38 -6.56 -9.66
C PHE A 144 29.61 -5.84 -9.08
N GLU A 145 30.31 -5.06 -9.90
CA GLU A 145 31.53 -4.33 -9.49
C GLU A 145 31.20 -3.15 -8.56
N GLY A 146 30.07 -2.47 -8.77
CA GLY A 146 29.69 -1.27 -8.03
C GLY A 146 28.86 -1.52 -6.76
N ASN A 147 27.78 -2.29 -6.88
CA ASN A 147 26.81 -2.54 -5.81
C ASN A 147 26.96 -3.94 -5.17
N GLY A 148 27.78 -4.80 -5.76
CA GLY A 148 28.20 -6.09 -5.20
C GLY A 148 27.44 -7.31 -5.74
N PRO A 149 27.93 -8.52 -5.43
CA PRO A 149 27.40 -9.78 -5.97
C PRO A 149 25.93 -10.02 -5.63
N LEU A 150 25.49 -9.60 -4.44
CA LEU A 150 24.10 -9.77 -4.00
C LEU A 150 23.14 -8.89 -4.80
N ALA A 151 23.52 -7.63 -5.07
CA ALA A 151 22.72 -6.73 -5.89
C ALA A 151 22.59 -7.25 -7.32
N ALA A 152 23.68 -7.77 -7.90
CA ALA A 152 23.69 -8.37 -9.23
C ALA A 152 22.80 -9.62 -9.30
N ARG A 153 22.90 -10.51 -8.30
CA ARG A 153 22.06 -11.72 -8.19
C ARG A 153 20.57 -11.40 -8.09
N LEU A 154 20.20 -10.36 -7.34
CA LEU A 154 18.81 -9.93 -7.19
C LEU A 154 18.30 -9.08 -8.36
N SER A 155 19.21 -8.45 -9.11
CA SER A 155 18.88 -7.74 -10.33
C SER A 155 18.39 -8.70 -11.42
N ASN A 156 19.11 -9.81 -11.62
CA ASN A 156 18.73 -10.87 -12.56
C ASN A 156 19.16 -12.25 -12.04
N PRO A 157 18.24 -13.01 -11.42
CA PRO A 157 18.54 -14.33 -10.87
C PRO A 157 19.02 -15.37 -11.91
N GLN A 158 18.73 -15.18 -13.20
CA GLN A 158 19.17 -16.12 -14.25
C GLN A 158 20.66 -16.01 -14.57
N LEU A 159 21.25 -14.82 -14.37
CA LEU A 159 22.67 -14.58 -14.56
C LEU A 159 23.48 -14.92 -13.29
N GLY A 160 22.79 -15.26 -12.19
CA GLY A 160 23.43 -15.54 -10.92
C GLY A 160 24.13 -14.31 -10.34
N GLY A 161 25.06 -14.56 -9.43
CA GLY A 161 25.97 -13.55 -8.88
C GLY A 161 27.39 -13.75 -9.43
N ASP A 162 27.50 -14.16 -10.69
CA ASP A 162 28.78 -14.56 -11.27
C ASP A 162 29.57 -13.34 -11.78
N GLU A 163 30.87 -13.35 -11.49
CA GLU A 163 31.82 -12.34 -11.95
C GLU A 163 32.09 -12.49 -13.45
N GLY A 164 32.32 -11.38 -14.15
CA GLY A 164 32.73 -11.36 -15.56
C GLY A 164 31.60 -11.47 -16.60
N ILE A 165 30.33 -11.50 -16.17
CA ILE A 165 29.19 -11.41 -17.10
C ILE A 165 28.98 -9.94 -17.51
N ASP A 166 29.36 -9.62 -18.75
CA ASP A 166 29.08 -8.32 -19.38
C ASP A 166 27.83 -8.43 -20.27
N LYS A 167 26.66 -8.26 -19.64
CA LYS A 167 25.37 -8.35 -20.34
C LYS A 167 24.44 -7.25 -19.87
N SER A 168 23.96 -6.47 -20.83
CA SER A 168 22.91 -5.48 -20.62
C SER A 168 21.52 -6.10 -20.75
N TYR A 169 20.61 -5.74 -19.86
CA TYR A 169 19.21 -6.17 -19.88
C TYR A 169 18.29 -5.10 -19.29
N ARG A 170 17.01 -5.22 -19.61
CA ARG A 170 15.96 -4.37 -19.07
C ARG A 170 15.24 -5.10 -17.94
N ARG A 171 15.12 -4.46 -16.77
CA ARG A 171 14.46 -5.10 -15.61
C ARG A 171 12.95 -5.00 -15.65
N GLY A 172 12.38 -3.85 -16.01
CA GLY A 172 10.95 -3.57 -15.86
C GLY A 172 10.28 -2.86 -17.03
N GLY A 173 8.99 -2.59 -16.86
CA GLY A 173 8.19 -1.78 -17.79
C GLY A 173 8.29 -0.29 -17.49
N VAL A 174 7.59 0.56 -18.24
CA VAL A 174 7.39 1.99 -17.92
C VAL A 174 6.02 2.23 -17.24
N ALA A 175 5.33 1.16 -16.88
CA ALA A 175 3.95 1.21 -16.41
C ALA A 175 3.92 1.47 -14.91
N ARG A 176 3.35 2.59 -14.49
CA ARG A 176 3.26 2.96 -13.07
C ARG A 176 2.52 1.90 -12.25
N ASP A 177 2.97 1.74 -11.01
CA ASP A 177 2.44 0.76 -10.09
C ASP A 177 1.11 1.16 -9.48
N TRP A 178 0.29 0.15 -9.20
CA TRP A 178 -0.98 0.27 -8.49
C TRP A 178 -1.05 -0.81 -7.43
N TYR A 179 -1.67 -0.50 -6.29
CA TYR A 179 -2.13 -1.53 -5.37
C TYR A 179 -3.59 -1.29 -4.97
N TYR A 180 -4.24 -2.38 -4.58
CA TYR A 180 -5.63 -2.38 -4.15
C TYR A 180 -5.69 -2.61 -2.64
N MET A 181 -6.63 -1.95 -1.98
CA MET A 181 -6.87 -2.08 -0.55
C MET A 181 -8.37 -2.27 -0.32
N MET A 182 -8.68 -3.23 0.54
CA MET A 182 -10.04 -3.51 1.02
C MET A 182 -10.10 -3.27 2.52
N ASN A 183 -11.10 -2.53 2.97
CA ASN A 183 -11.29 -2.22 4.38
C ASN A 183 -12.67 -2.70 4.85
N ILE A 184 -12.71 -3.25 6.07
CA ILE A 184 -13.93 -3.51 6.83
C ILE A 184 -13.89 -2.63 8.06
N THR A 185 -14.90 -1.80 8.25
CA THR A 185 -15.03 -0.91 9.40
C THR A 185 -16.20 -1.37 10.26
N LEU A 186 -15.99 -1.48 11.57
CA LEU A 186 -17.05 -1.66 12.57
C LEU A 186 -16.97 -0.51 13.56
N SER A 187 -18.08 0.21 13.75
CA SER A 187 -18.17 1.31 14.70
C SER A 187 -19.40 1.15 15.57
N TYR A 188 -19.28 1.46 16.87
CA TYR A 188 -20.38 1.45 17.82
C TYR A 188 -20.73 2.88 18.24
N ASN A 189 -22.01 3.23 18.13
CA ASN A 189 -22.53 4.56 18.43
C ASN A 189 -23.02 4.61 19.89
N PHE A 190 -22.29 5.30 20.77
CA PHE A 190 -22.63 5.45 22.20
C PHE A 190 -23.72 6.52 22.48
N GLY A 191 -24.20 7.25 21.48
CA GLY A 191 -25.02 8.45 21.65
C GLY A 191 -26.34 8.26 22.41
N GLN A 192 -26.97 7.08 22.34
CA GLN A 192 -28.20 6.83 23.13
C GLN A 192 -27.93 6.55 24.61
N ALA A 193 -26.74 6.08 24.98
CA ALA A 193 -26.39 5.79 26.37
C ALA A 193 -26.10 7.09 27.14
N ILE A 194 -25.37 8.03 26.52
CA ILE A 194 -25.01 9.30 27.14
C ILE A 194 -26.24 10.23 27.25
N HIS A 195 -27.09 10.29 26.22
CA HIS A 195 -28.30 11.11 26.28
C HIS A 195 -29.26 10.62 27.38
N LYS A 196 -29.48 9.30 27.50
CA LYS A 196 -30.31 8.71 28.55
C LYS A 196 -29.73 8.94 29.96
N MET A 197 -28.41 8.80 30.11
CA MET A 197 -27.70 9.07 31.37
C MET A 197 -27.73 10.55 31.78
N MET A 198 -27.81 11.48 30.83
CA MET A 198 -27.91 12.92 31.10
C MET A 198 -29.37 13.43 31.19
N SER A 199 -30.34 12.69 30.66
CA SER A 199 -31.76 13.08 30.63
C SER A 199 -32.58 12.51 31.78
N ASP A 200 -32.08 11.49 32.50
CA ASP A 200 -32.80 10.93 33.63
C ASP A 200 -32.83 11.96 34.79
N PRO A 201 -34.01 12.45 35.20
CA PRO A 201 -34.10 13.43 36.28
C PRO A 201 -33.62 12.80 37.58
N VAL A 202 -32.70 13.48 38.27
CA VAL A 202 -32.25 13.11 39.61
C VAL A 202 -33.49 13.02 40.51
N PRO A 203 -33.81 11.85 41.08
CA PRO A 203 -34.98 11.74 41.94
C PRO A 203 -34.79 12.61 43.18
N CYS A 204 -35.64 13.63 43.34
CA CYS A 204 -35.61 14.50 44.50
C CYS A 204 -35.83 13.68 45.79
N PRO A 205 -34.98 13.84 46.82
CA PRO A 205 -35.16 13.13 48.07
C PRO A 205 -36.46 13.58 48.75
N ARG A 206 -37.33 12.62 49.07
CA ARG A 206 -38.47 12.85 49.95
C ARG A 206 -37.98 12.71 51.39
N PHE A 207 -37.89 13.84 52.08
CA PHE A 207 -37.73 13.84 53.53
C PHE A 207 -39.06 13.44 54.18
N ARG A 208 -38.99 12.52 55.13
CA ARG A 208 -40.12 11.92 55.82
C ARG A 208 -40.36 12.61 57.15
#